data_AF-A0A381KZK5-F1
#
_entry.id   AF-A0A381KZK5-F1
#
_cell.length_a   1.000
_cell.length_b   1.000
_cell.length_c   1.000
_cell.angle_alpha   90.00
_cell.angle_beta   90.00
_cell.angle_gamma   90.00
#
_symmetry.space_group_name_H-M   'P 1'
#
loop_
_entity.id
_entity.type
_entity.pdbx_description
1 polymer ?
#
loop_
_entity_poly.entity_id
_entity_poly.type
_entity_poly.pdbx_seq_one_letter_code
_entity_poly.pdbx_strand_id
1 'polypeptide(L)'
;DFMQDACDTEGVVNYLRANRICKTSDQLQGLNFSNASYWYIGGLKPIATGEGEKQPNTPPRIKDRELTRLIVTPCGRRLNTSRTILEFLKGIRDAIMAHQRLFVERKVLHGDISDGNIILAFVDGMVRGILIDFDHAVKVEDT
;
A
#
# COMPACT_ATOMS: atom_id res chain seq x y z
N ASP A 1 -8.82 -9.35 1.67
CA ASP A 1 -8.08 -8.26 1.00
C ASP A 1 -8.83 -7.00 1.35
N PHE A 2 -8.23 -6.10 2.14
CA PHE A 2 -8.91 -4.92 2.66
C PHE A 2 -9.42 -4.00 1.55
N MET A 3 -8.77 -3.99 0.39
CA MET A 3 -9.24 -3.24 -0.78
C MET A 3 -10.55 -3.80 -1.33
N GLN A 4 -10.76 -5.12 -1.26
CA GLN A 4 -12.04 -5.74 -1.64
C GLN A 4 -13.10 -5.51 -0.57
N ASP A 5 -12.74 -5.63 0.71
CA ASP A 5 -13.66 -5.39 1.83
C ASP A 5 -14.15 -3.94 1.87
N ALA A 6 -13.29 -2.99 1.49
CA ALA A 6 -13.60 -1.56 1.45
C ALA A 6 -14.36 -1.11 0.19
N CYS A 7 -14.54 -2.00 -0.80
CA CYS A 7 -15.18 -1.67 -2.06
C CYS A 7 -16.59 -1.11 -1.86
N ASP A 8 -16.95 -0.14 -2.70
CA ASP A 8 -18.23 0.57 -2.69
C ASP A 8 -18.50 1.43 -1.44
N THR A 9 -17.48 1.65 -0.58
CA THR A 9 -17.58 2.61 0.52
C THR A 9 -17.40 4.03 -0.02
N GLU A 10 -18.36 4.92 0.24
CA GLU A 10 -18.28 6.31 -0.23
C GLU A 10 -17.02 7.01 0.30
N GLY A 11 -16.27 7.65 -0.61
CA GLY A 11 -15.04 8.36 -0.28
C GLY A 11 -13.80 7.48 -0.15
N VAL A 12 -13.94 6.17 -0.38
CA VAL A 12 -12.83 5.23 -0.48
C VAL A 12 -12.57 4.90 -1.95
N VAL A 13 -11.31 4.63 -2.29
CA VAL A 13 -10.94 4.17 -3.62
C VAL A 13 -11.60 2.83 -3.93
N ASN A 14 -12.20 2.72 -5.12
CA ASN A 14 -12.79 1.49 -5.58
C ASN A 14 -11.75 0.60 -6.25
N TYR A 15 -11.70 -0.63 -5.79
CA TYR A 15 -10.95 -1.72 -6.40
C TYR A 15 -11.71 -2.27 -7.60
N LEU A 16 -11.09 -2.24 -8.79
CA LEU A 16 -11.69 -2.81 -10.00
C LEU A 16 -11.19 -4.23 -10.25
N ARG A 17 -9.87 -4.44 -10.14
CA ARG A 17 -9.24 -5.75 -10.40
C ARG A 17 -7.82 -5.79 -9.86
N ALA A 18 -7.38 -6.97 -9.42
CA ALA A 18 -5.97 -7.30 -9.28
C ALA A 18 -5.56 -8.39 -10.26
N ASN A 19 -4.34 -8.30 -10.78
CA ASN A 19 -3.72 -9.35 -11.57
C ASN A 19 -2.36 -9.68 -10.98
N ARG A 20 -2.18 -10.94 -10.57
CA ARG A 20 -0.84 -11.48 -10.29
C ARG A 20 -0.04 -11.48 -11.59
N ILE A 21 1.16 -10.91 -11.54
CA ILE A 21 2.11 -10.89 -12.66
C ILE A 21 3.05 -12.08 -12.55
N CYS A 22 3.78 -12.19 -11.43
CA CYS A 22 4.73 -13.28 -11.17
C CYS A 22 5.05 -13.38 -9.69
N LYS A 23 5.68 -14.49 -9.30
CA LYS A 23 6.35 -14.66 -8.02
C LYS A 23 7.86 -14.66 -8.19
N THR A 24 8.58 -14.33 -7.13
CA THR A 24 10.04 -14.54 -7.11
C THR A 24 10.40 -16.00 -7.36
N SER A 25 9.61 -16.96 -6.88
CA SER A 25 9.80 -18.39 -7.17
C SER A 25 9.80 -18.69 -8.67
N ASP A 26 8.96 -18.00 -9.45
CA ASP A 26 8.83 -18.24 -10.89
C ASP A 26 10.13 -17.86 -11.62
N GLN A 27 10.85 -16.86 -11.12
CA GLN A 27 12.15 -16.43 -11.65
C GLN A 27 13.32 -17.27 -11.13
N LEU A 28 13.20 -17.80 -9.91
CA LEU A 28 14.22 -18.61 -9.27
C LEU A 28 14.13 -20.09 -9.64
N GLN A 29 13.03 -20.51 -10.26
CA GLN A 29 12.83 -21.88 -10.68
C GLN A 29 13.96 -22.34 -11.61
N GLY A 30 14.63 -23.42 -11.22
CA GLY A 30 15.74 -23.99 -11.98
C GLY A 30 17.11 -23.33 -11.74
N LEU A 31 17.19 -22.27 -10.94
CA LEU A 31 18.48 -21.74 -10.49
C LEU A 31 19.04 -22.63 -9.37
N ASN A 32 20.25 -23.14 -9.57
CA ASN A 32 20.99 -23.86 -8.55
C ASN A 32 21.99 -22.92 -7.86
N PHE A 33 21.74 -22.62 -6.59
CA PHE A 33 22.62 -21.78 -5.77
C PHE A 33 23.64 -22.59 -4.94
N SER A 34 23.78 -23.89 -5.15
CA SER A 34 24.72 -24.73 -4.39
C SER A 34 26.18 -24.26 -4.50
N ASN A 35 26.53 -23.65 -5.63
CA ASN A 35 27.86 -23.10 -5.90
C ASN A 35 27.88 -21.57 -5.90
N ALA A 36 26.83 -20.92 -5.40
CA ALA A 36 26.78 -19.46 -5.38
C ALA A 36 27.85 -18.91 -4.42
N SER A 37 28.75 -18.09 -4.96
CA SER A 37 29.70 -17.33 -4.14
C SER A 37 28.97 -16.19 -3.43
N TYR A 38 29.10 -16.10 -2.12
CA TYR A 38 28.59 -14.96 -1.37
C TYR A 38 29.49 -13.74 -1.60
N TRP A 39 28.88 -12.60 -1.93
CA TRP A 39 29.60 -11.34 -2.04
C TRP A 39 30.09 -10.91 -0.66
N TYR A 40 31.40 -10.75 -0.50
CA TYR A 40 31.98 -10.14 0.69
C TYR A 40 31.80 -8.61 0.61
N ILE A 41 30.92 -8.07 1.47
CA ILE A 41 30.57 -6.64 1.46
C ILE A 41 31.58 -5.79 2.27
N GLY A 42 32.63 -6.41 2.84
CA GLY A 42 33.65 -5.68 3.60
C GLY A 42 34.42 -4.69 2.73
N GLY A 43 34.48 -3.42 3.16
CA GLY A 43 35.17 -2.33 2.46
C GLY A 43 34.26 -1.43 1.60
N LEU A 44 32.99 -1.79 1.43
CA LEU A 44 31.98 -0.90 0.83
C LEU A 44 31.47 0.10 1.87
N LYS A 45 31.06 1.29 1.43
CA LYS A 45 30.26 2.24 2.24
C LYS A 45 28.78 1.92 2.03
N PRO A 46 28.12 1.16 2.92
CA PRO A 46 26.75 0.72 2.68
C PRO A 46 25.78 1.88 2.90
N ILE A 47 24.68 1.89 2.14
CA ILE A 47 23.61 2.89 2.23
C ILE A 47 22.66 2.57 3.41
N ALA A 48 22.68 1.33 3.89
CA ALA A 48 21.93 0.89 5.07
C ALA A 48 22.84 0.06 6.00
N THR A 49 22.80 0.35 7.29
CA THR A 49 23.51 -0.40 8.33
C THR A 49 22.49 -1.28 9.06
N GLY A 50 22.46 -2.58 8.73
CA GLY A 50 21.69 -3.56 9.50
C GLY A 50 22.50 -4.08 10.69
N GLU A 51 21.83 -4.37 11.80
CA GLU A 51 22.40 -5.15 12.91
C GLU A 51 22.28 -6.64 12.57
N GLY A 52 23.32 -7.19 11.94
CA GLY A 52 23.38 -8.61 11.57
C GLY A 52 24.81 -9.08 11.38
N GLU A 53 25.02 -10.39 11.44
CA GLU A 53 26.34 -10.97 11.16
C GLU A 53 26.81 -10.58 9.75
N LYS A 54 28.08 -10.18 9.63
CA LYS A 54 28.70 -9.77 8.35
C LYS A 54 28.75 -10.91 7.32
N GLN A 55 28.65 -12.15 7.78
CA GLN A 55 28.50 -13.33 6.94
C GLN A 55 27.23 -14.08 7.36
N PRO A 56 26.37 -14.47 6.41
CA PRO A 56 25.18 -15.25 6.72
C PRO A 56 25.61 -16.65 7.18
N ASN A 57 25.33 -16.98 8.45
CA ASN A 57 25.47 -18.31 9.04
C ASN A 57 24.31 -19.25 8.68
N THR A 58 23.28 -18.74 8.01
CA THR A 58 22.11 -19.47 7.53
C THR A 58 21.87 -19.16 6.06
N PRO A 59 21.36 -20.13 5.26
CA PRO A 59 21.04 -19.88 3.86
C PRO A 59 20.05 -18.71 3.77
N PRO A 60 20.18 -17.86 2.73
CA PRO A 60 19.30 -16.71 2.57
C PRO A 60 17.84 -17.17 2.57
N ARG A 61 17.07 -16.67 3.53
CA ARG A 61 15.62 -16.83 3.54
C ARG A 61 15.04 -15.98 2.42
N ILE A 62 15.04 -16.53 1.21
CA ILE A 62 14.34 -15.93 0.08
C ILE A 62 12.85 -16.04 0.39
N LYS A 63 12.26 -14.93 0.81
CA LYS A 63 10.80 -14.82 0.93
C LYS A 63 10.23 -14.86 -0.48
N ASP A 64 9.32 -15.79 -0.72
CA ASP A 64 8.60 -15.81 -1.98
C ASP A 64 7.58 -14.66 -2.02
N ARG A 65 7.89 -13.62 -2.79
CA ARG A 65 7.09 -12.41 -2.96
C ARG A 65 6.30 -12.50 -4.26
N GLU A 66 5.07 -12.02 -4.21
CA GLU A 66 4.19 -11.93 -5.36
C GLU A 66 4.14 -10.48 -5.87
N LEU A 67 4.39 -10.28 -7.17
CA LEU A 67 4.16 -9.02 -7.85
C LEU A 67 2.74 -8.99 -8.39
N THR A 68 1.94 -8.03 -7.92
CA THR A 68 0.54 -7.86 -8.29
C THR A 68 0.30 -6.47 -8.85
N ARG A 69 -0.47 -6.38 -9.94
CA ARG A 69 -0.99 -5.13 -10.48
C ARG A 69 -2.39 -4.89 -9.95
N LEU A 70 -2.58 -3.75 -9.30
CA LEU A 70 -3.87 -3.25 -8.84
C LEU A 70 -4.42 -2.21 -9.82
N ILE A 71 -5.70 -2.35 -10.18
CA ILE A 71 -6.46 -1.39 -10.98
C ILE A 71 -7.54 -0.80 -10.09
N VAL A 72 -7.51 0.52 -9.94
CA VAL A 72 -8.36 1.26 -9.00
C VAL A 72 -8.96 2.50 -9.66
N THR A 73 -10.05 3.00 -9.10
CA THR A 73 -10.73 4.22 -9.54
C THR A 73 -11.36 4.93 -8.34
N PRO A 74 -11.48 6.26 -8.31
CA PRO A 74 -11.00 7.21 -9.32
C PRO A 74 -9.49 7.46 -9.25
N CYS A 75 -8.92 7.91 -10.37
CA CYS A 75 -7.59 8.50 -10.38
C CYS A 75 -7.67 9.95 -9.91
N GLY A 76 -6.70 10.38 -9.10
CA GLY A 76 -6.65 11.71 -8.54
C GLY A 76 -5.22 12.23 -8.42
N ARG A 77 -5.11 13.46 -7.91
CA ARG A 77 -3.84 14.10 -7.61
C ARG A 77 -3.61 14.13 -6.10
N ARG A 78 -2.36 14.27 -5.66
CA ARG A 78 -2.00 14.29 -4.24
C ARG A 78 -2.66 15.44 -3.50
N LEU A 79 -3.03 15.24 -2.23
CA LEU A 79 -3.63 16.29 -1.39
C LEU A 79 -2.79 17.58 -1.36
N ASN A 80 -1.46 17.46 -1.27
CA ASN A 80 -0.53 18.59 -1.25
C ASN A 80 -0.48 19.43 -2.54
N THR A 81 -1.15 19.00 -3.60
CA THR A 81 -1.32 19.79 -4.84
C THR A 81 -2.58 20.66 -4.80
N SER A 82 -3.31 20.69 -3.68
CA SER A 82 -4.51 21.50 -3.49
C SER A 82 -4.30 22.95 -3.96
N ARG A 83 -5.27 23.48 -4.71
CA ARG A 83 -5.20 24.83 -5.30
C ARG A 83 -5.68 25.91 -4.35
N THR A 84 -6.46 25.54 -3.34
CA THR A 84 -7.00 26.47 -2.34
C THR A 84 -6.99 25.80 -0.96
N ILE A 85 -6.96 26.62 0.09
CA ILE A 85 -7.11 26.14 1.48
C ILE A 85 -8.44 25.38 1.65
N LEU A 86 -9.52 25.88 1.03
CA LEU A 86 -10.82 25.23 1.09
C LEU A 86 -10.79 23.82 0.49
N GLU A 87 -10.11 23.63 -0.64
CA GLU A 87 -9.98 22.32 -1.27
C GLU A 87 -9.15 21.35 -0.41
N PHE A 88 -8.07 21.84 0.19
CA PHE A 88 -7.27 21.07 1.15
C PHE A 88 -8.10 20.60 2.35
N LEU A 89 -8.83 21.53 2.98
CA LEU A 89 -9.70 21.22 4.13
C LEU A 89 -10.83 20.26 3.75
N LYS A 90 -11.42 20.41 2.56
CA LYS A 90 -12.42 19.46 2.03
C LYS A 90 -11.82 18.09 1.84
N GLY A 91 -10.61 17.99 1.27
CA GLY A 91 -9.91 16.72 1.08
C GLY A 91 -9.71 15.95 2.38
N ILE A 92 -9.21 16.63 3.43
CA ILE A 92 -9.04 16.03 4.76
C ILE A 92 -10.39 15.62 5.36
N ARG A 93 -11.39 16.52 5.33
CA ARG A 93 -12.73 16.23 5.83
C ARG A 93 -13.31 14.98 5.15
N ASP A 94 -13.24 14.91 3.83
CA ASP A 94 -13.79 13.80 3.06
C ASP A 94 -13.09 12.49 3.42
N ALA A 95 -11.78 12.49 3.63
CA ALA A 95 -11.02 11.30 4.08
C ALA A 95 -11.44 10.83 5.49
N ILE A 96 -11.65 11.76 6.43
CA ILE A 96 -12.15 11.43 7.78
C ILE A 96 -13.55 10.81 7.69
N MET A 97 -14.44 11.39 6.87
CA MET A 97 -15.78 10.86 6.67
C MET A 97 -15.77 9.50 5.95
N ALA A 98 -14.85 9.28 5.01
CA ALA A 98 -14.65 8.00 4.34
C ALA A 98 -14.20 6.92 5.33
N HIS A 99 -13.22 7.24 6.19
CA HIS A 99 -12.78 6.33 7.25
C HIS A 99 -13.90 5.99 8.24
N GLN A 100 -14.71 6.97 8.62
CA GLN A 100 -15.87 6.73 9.49
C GLN A 100 -16.87 5.75 8.85
N ARG A 101 -17.23 5.96 7.58
CA ARG A 101 -18.11 5.03 6.84
C ARG A 101 -17.50 3.64 6.73
N LEU A 102 -16.21 3.57 6.41
CA LEU A 102 -15.48 2.32 6.32
C LEU A 102 -15.54 1.52 7.62
N PHE A 103 -15.38 2.19 8.76
CA PHE A 103 -15.52 1.53 10.07
C PHE A 103 -16.97 1.07 10.33
N VAL A 104 -17.96 1.95 10.12
CA VAL A 104 -19.37 1.65 10.42
C VAL A 104 -19.92 0.55 9.51
N GLU A 105 -19.65 0.62 8.22
CA GLU A 105 -20.27 -0.25 7.22
C GLU A 105 -19.48 -1.53 6.95
N ARG A 106 -18.16 -1.51 7.11
CA ARG A 106 -17.27 -2.63 6.76
C ARG A 106 -16.47 -3.18 7.93
N LYS A 107 -16.54 -2.55 9.12
CA LYS A 107 -15.74 -2.92 10.30
C LYS A 107 -14.24 -2.92 10.02
N VAL A 108 -13.80 -2.00 9.18
CA VAL A 108 -12.38 -1.83 8.82
C VAL A 108 -11.88 -0.50 9.36
N LEU A 109 -10.77 -0.54 10.10
CA LEU A 109 -9.97 0.64 10.41
C LEU A 109 -8.85 0.75 9.37
N HIS A 110 -8.66 1.93 8.80
CA HIS A 110 -7.62 2.21 7.80
C HIS A 110 -6.20 2.12 8.37
N GLY A 111 -6.00 2.57 9.61
CA GLY A 111 -4.70 2.51 10.29
C GLY A 111 -3.70 3.62 9.92
N ASP A 112 -3.75 4.16 8.70
CA ASP A 112 -2.82 5.22 8.26
C ASP A 112 -3.51 6.38 7.50
N ILE A 113 -4.18 7.27 8.24
CA ILE A 113 -4.78 8.48 7.65
C ILE A 113 -3.72 9.58 7.61
N SER A 114 -3.06 9.73 6.46
CA SER A 114 -2.00 10.71 6.21
C SER A 114 -2.24 11.47 4.90
N ASP A 115 -1.52 12.57 4.66
CA ASP A 115 -1.66 13.34 3.42
C ASP A 115 -1.20 12.55 2.17
N GLY A 116 -0.31 11.59 2.34
CA GLY A 116 0.12 10.66 1.30
C GLY A 116 -0.97 9.69 0.85
N ASN A 117 -1.91 9.38 1.74
CA ASN A 117 -2.98 8.40 1.52
C ASN A 117 -4.33 9.05 1.16
N ILE A 118 -4.31 10.33 0.83
CA ILE A 118 -5.48 11.08 0.39
C ILE A 118 -5.21 11.65 -1.01
N ILE A 119 -6.07 11.29 -1.96
CA ILE A 119 -6.06 11.90 -3.30
C ILE A 119 -7.26 12.82 -3.47
N LEU A 120 -7.08 13.89 -4.24
CA LEU A 120 -8.14 14.77 -4.72
C LEU A 120 -8.57 14.28 -6.10
N ALA A 121 -9.82 13.82 -6.20
CA ALA A 121 -10.38 13.27 -7.44
C ALA A 121 -11.69 13.98 -7.79
N PHE A 122 -12.00 14.05 -9.09
CA PHE A 122 -13.27 14.58 -9.56
C PHE A 122 -14.33 13.47 -9.55
N VAL A 123 -15.30 13.59 -8.65
CA VAL A 123 -16.37 12.60 -8.43
C VAL A 123 -17.69 13.35 -8.30
N ASP A 124 -18.73 12.92 -9.01
CA ASP A 124 -20.07 13.53 -9.02
C ASP A 124 -20.07 15.05 -9.23
N GLY A 125 -19.26 15.52 -10.17
CA GLY A 125 -19.22 16.94 -10.55
C GLY A 125 -18.39 17.84 -9.64
N MET A 126 -17.73 17.30 -8.62
CA MET A 126 -16.91 18.09 -7.69
C MET A 126 -15.59 17.39 -7.31
N VAL A 127 -14.59 18.18 -6.89
CA VAL A 127 -13.36 17.63 -6.33
C VAL A 127 -13.62 17.18 -4.90
N ARG A 128 -13.32 15.90 -4.61
CA ARG A 128 -13.44 15.29 -3.28
C ARG A 128 -12.14 14.63 -2.85
N GLY A 129 -11.94 14.54 -1.55
CA GLY A 129 -10.91 13.67 -0.96
C GLY A 129 -11.32 12.21 -1.04
N ILE A 130 -10.41 11.36 -1.53
CA ILE A 130 -10.59 9.91 -1.61
C ILE A 130 -9.46 9.24 -0.84
N LEU A 131 -9.83 8.32 0.05
CA LEU A 131 -8.91 7.55 0.87
C LEU A 131 -8.36 6.35 0.07
N ILE A 132 -7.04 6.20 0.07
CA ILE A 132 -6.28 5.14 -0.61
C ILE A 132 -5.32 4.46 0.39
N ASP A 133 -4.69 3.36 -0.04
CA ASP A 133 -3.61 2.66 0.67
C ASP A 133 -4.02 1.96 1.98
N PHE A 134 -4.35 0.67 1.86
CA PHE A 134 -4.90 -0.16 2.94
C PHE A 134 -3.85 -1.09 3.56
N ASP A 135 -2.55 -0.83 3.35
CA ASP A 135 -1.48 -1.71 3.85
C ASP A 135 -1.43 -1.77 5.40
N HIS A 136 -1.96 -0.75 6.07
CA HIS A 136 -2.08 -0.67 7.54
C HIS A 136 -3.48 -1.01 8.07
N ALA A 137 -4.40 -1.46 7.21
CA ALA A 137 -5.78 -1.68 7.60
C ALA A 137 -5.96 -2.92 8.50
N VAL A 138 -6.95 -2.86 9.40
CA VAL A 138 -7.31 -3.96 10.31
C VAL A 138 -8.83 -4.14 10.37
N LYS A 139 -9.29 -5.39 10.46
CA LYS A 139 -10.70 -5.70 10.76
C LYS A 139 -10.93 -5.60 12.25
N VAL A 140 -12.07 -5.04 12.64
CA VAL A 140 -12.51 -4.95 14.03
C VAL A 140 -13.63 -5.95 14.22
N GLU A 141 -13.48 -6.86 15.18
CA GLU A 141 -14.53 -7.78 15.57
C GLU A 141 -15.48 -7.08 16.56
N ASP A 142 -16.78 -7.33 16.43
CA ASP A 142 -17.74 -6.88 17.44
C ASP A 142 -17.45 -7.64 18.74
N THR A 143 -17.20 -6.89 19.81
CA THR A 143 -16.88 -7.41 21.15
C THR A 143 -18.11 -7.90 21.88
#